data_AF-A0AB39VSH6-F1
#
_entry.id   AF-A0AB39VSH6-F1
#
_cell.length_a   1.000
_cell.length_b   1.000
_cell.length_c   1.000
_cell.angle_alpha   90.00
_cell.angle_beta   90.00
_cell.angle_gamma   90.00
#
_symmetry.space_group_name_H-M   'P 1'
#
loop_
_entity.id
_entity.type
_entity.pdbx_description
1 polymer ?
#
loop_
_entity_poly.entity_id
_entity_poly.type
_entity_poly.pdbx_seq_one_letter_code
_entity_poly.pdbx_strand_id
1 'polypeptide(L)'
;MASTSSSIYLHIGSEETQVLIDGDLQLLTLGSQLTSLGYFRHQPPTPDEMENAIMMVEDEVYRLRHDILPGATLYSEDNNIRAIARLSGVAENEQMTLSLDAVERTFDRLALVINGRPASFEGIPDGNDFAATLLILREFMHHLQFSEIVIKGAKFEIQGQHSTN
;
A
#
# COMPACT_ATOMS: atom_id res chain seq x y z
N MET A 1 -28.07 19.54 -5.26
CA MET A 1 -26.78 19.84 -4.61
C MET A 1 -25.88 18.68 -4.94
N ALA A 2 -24.77 18.90 -5.64
CA ALA A 2 -23.80 17.82 -5.87
C ALA A 2 -23.16 17.54 -4.52
N SER A 3 -23.40 16.35 -3.94
CA SER A 3 -22.61 15.89 -2.82
C SER A 3 -21.18 15.74 -3.31
N THR A 4 -20.30 16.65 -2.92
CA THR A 4 -18.86 16.50 -3.15
C THR A 4 -18.41 15.30 -2.33
N SER A 5 -18.16 14.18 -2.99
CA SER A 5 -17.54 13.01 -2.37
C SER A 5 -16.12 13.39 -1.94
N SER A 6 -15.79 13.19 -0.67
CA SER A 6 -14.45 13.43 -0.13
C SER A 6 -13.43 12.56 -0.87
N SER A 7 -12.29 13.14 -1.21
CA SER A 7 -11.21 12.49 -1.97
C SER A 7 -9.94 12.44 -1.13
N ILE A 8 -9.41 11.23 -0.96
CA ILE A 8 -8.19 10.97 -0.18
C ILE A 8 -7.10 10.51 -1.13
N TYR A 9 -5.92 11.13 -1.09
CA TYR A 9 -4.75 10.67 -1.82
C TYR A 9 -3.71 10.13 -0.85
N LEU A 10 -3.28 8.89 -1.07
CA LEU A 10 -2.29 8.19 -0.27
C LEU A 10 -0.98 8.04 -1.03
N HIS A 11 0.11 8.45 -0.39
CA HIS A 11 1.48 8.19 -0.82
C HIS A 11 2.27 7.58 0.35
N ILE A 12 2.84 6.40 0.16
CA ILE A 12 3.65 5.69 1.15
C ILE A 12 5.12 5.84 0.75
N GLY A 13 5.78 6.85 1.30
CA GLY A 13 7.20 7.13 1.07
C GLY A 13 8.13 6.16 1.80
N SER A 14 9.43 6.43 1.72
CA SER A 14 10.46 5.67 2.45
C SER A 14 10.44 5.99 3.95
N GLU A 15 10.26 7.26 4.31
CA GLU A 15 10.36 7.73 5.70
C GLU A 15 9.02 8.20 6.28
N GLU A 16 8.06 8.59 5.44
CA GLU A 16 6.76 9.12 5.85
C GLU A 16 5.65 8.72 4.88
N THR A 17 4.42 8.80 5.37
CA THR A 17 3.20 8.51 4.60
C THR A 17 2.39 9.80 4.57
N GLN A 18 2.11 10.26 3.36
CA GLN A 18 1.39 11.48 3.10
C GLN A 18 -0.05 11.14 2.74
N VAL A 19 -0.98 11.80 3.43
CA VAL A 19 -2.42 11.62 3.23
C VAL A 19 -3.02 12.99 2.95
N LEU A 20 -3.43 13.24 1.71
CA LEU A 20 -4.14 14.47 1.37
C LEU A 20 -5.64 14.20 1.50
N ILE A 21 -6.30 14.88 2.42
CA ILE A 21 -7.73 14.80 2.69
C ILE A 21 -8.37 16.07 2.10
N ASP A 22 -9.04 15.95 0.95
CA ASP A 22 -9.67 17.09 0.26
C ASP A 22 -8.71 18.29 0.01
N GLY A 23 -7.41 18.01 -0.10
CA GLY A 23 -6.34 18.98 -0.32
C GLY A 23 -5.52 19.33 0.93
N ASP A 24 -5.98 18.96 2.13
CA ASP A 24 -5.25 19.18 3.37
C ASP A 24 -4.29 18.01 3.64
N LEU A 25 -2.99 18.32 3.78
CA LEU A 25 -1.95 17.33 3.99
C LEU A 25 -1.86 16.90 5.47
N GLN A 26 -2.01 15.61 5.71
CA GLN A 26 -1.68 14.93 6.96
C GLN A 26 -0.44 14.06 6.77
N LEU A 27 0.50 14.15 7.69
CA LEU A 27 1.72 13.33 7.70
C LEU A 27 1.62 12.27 8.79
N LEU A 28 1.88 11.03 8.42
CA LEU A 28 2.09 9.92 9.33
C LEU A 28 3.57 9.59 9.37
N THR A 29 4.10 9.35 10.57
CA THR A 29 5.48 8.90 10.81
C THR A 29 5.61 7.40 10.49
N LEU A 30 5.18 7.04 9.29
CA LEU A 30 5.22 5.68 8.71
C LEU A 30 5.87 5.78 7.35
N GLY A 31 6.90 5.00 7.09
CA GLY A 31 7.46 4.89 5.75
C GLY A 31 7.92 3.47 5.54
N SER A 32 7.98 3.02 4.29
CA SER A 32 8.42 1.66 3.97
C SER A 32 9.78 1.32 4.61
N GLN A 33 10.76 2.21 4.51
CA GLN A 33 12.08 2.05 5.14
C GLN A 33 12.07 2.36 6.64
N LEU A 34 11.33 3.39 7.06
CA LEU A 34 11.24 3.72 8.49
C LEU A 34 10.65 2.56 9.30
N THR A 35 9.55 1.97 8.81
CA THR A 35 8.91 0.81 9.41
C THR A 35 9.79 -0.44 9.28
N SER A 36 10.41 -0.69 8.12
CA SER A 36 11.26 -1.86 7.96
C SER A 36 12.48 -1.83 8.87
N LEU A 37 13.21 -0.71 8.93
CA LEU A 37 14.38 -0.54 9.80
C LEU A 37 14.01 -0.50 11.29
N GLY A 38 12.83 0.04 11.62
CA GLY A 38 12.37 0.14 13.00
C GLY A 38 11.95 -1.20 13.61
N TYR A 39 11.35 -2.09 12.81
CA TYR A 39 10.65 -3.27 13.33
C TYR A 39 11.15 -4.61 12.78
N PHE A 40 11.77 -4.65 11.60
CA PHE A 40 12.16 -5.91 10.95
C PHE A 40 13.68 -6.13 11.03
N ARG A 41 14.13 -7.00 11.94
CA ARG A 41 15.55 -7.38 12.04
C ARG A 41 15.89 -8.55 11.12
N HIS A 42 14.88 -9.30 10.69
CA HIS A 42 15.01 -10.44 9.80
C HIS A 42 14.42 -10.14 8.43
N GLN A 43 14.84 -10.90 7.42
CA GLN A 43 14.31 -10.84 6.06
C GLN A 43 13.99 -12.26 5.58
N PRO A 44 12.71 -12.68 5.51
CA PRO A 44 11.51 -11.92 5.90
C PRO A 44 11.46 -11.65 7.42
N PRO A 45 10.63 -10.68 7.89
CA PRO A 45 10.43 -10.46 9.32
C PRO A 45 9.88 -11.71 10.01
N THR A 46 10.16 -11.87 11.30
CA THR A 46 9.53 -12.92 12.10
C THR A 46 8.04 -12.61 12.37
N PRO A 47 7.23 -13.61 12.76
CA PRO A 47 5.85 -13.34 13.19
C PRO A 47 5.77 -12.26 14.27
N ASP A 48 6.60 -12.35 15.31
CA ASP A 48 6.61 -11.37 16.40
C ASP A 48 7.02 -9.96 15.92
N GLU A 49 7.96 -9.85 14.97
CA GLU A 49 8.35 -8.57 14.38
C GLU A 49 7.19 -7.95 13.57
N MET A 50 6.44 -8.78 12.83
CA MET A 50 5.26 -8.34 12.09
C MET A 50 4.15 -7.86 13.03
N GLU A 51 3.81 -8.61 14.08
CA GLU A 51 2.79 -8.21 15.07
C GLU A 51 3.14 -6.88 15.75
N ASN A 52 4.42 -6.68 16.11
CA ASN A 52 4.87 -5.40 16.69
C ASN A 52 4.75 -4.24 15.70
N ALA A 53 5.04 -4.48 14.41
CA ALA A 53 4.87 -3.48 13.37
C ALA A 53 3.38 -3.17 13.12
N ILE A 54 2.51 -4.17 13.11
CA ILE A 54 1.05 -4.00 12.97
C ILE A 54 0.53 -3.06 14.05
N MET A 55 0.83 -3.33 15.33
CA MET A 55 0.35 -2.50 16.44
C MET A 55 0.74 -1.02 16.28
N MET A 56 1.98 -0.75 15.88
CA MET A 56 2.47 0.62 15.69
C MET A 56 1.88 1.30 14.44
N VAL A 57 1.72 0.57 13.35
CA VAL A 57 1.09 1.09 12.12
C VAL A 57 -0.39 1.38 12.39
N GLU A 58 -1.10 0.47 13.08
CA GLU A 58 -2.51 0.63 13.45
C GLU A 58 -2.71 1.91 14.26
N ASP A 59 -1.96 2.10 15.35
CA ASP A 59 -2.07 3.29 16.21
C ASP A 59 -1.89 4.60 15.42
N GLU A 60 -0.93 4.60 14.49
CA GLU A 60 -0.58 5.76 13.69
C GLU A 60 -1.65 6.08 12.63
N VAL A 61 -2.19 5.05 11.97
CA VAL A 61 -3.32 5.14 11.03
C VAL A 61 -4.59 5.60 11.74
N TYR A 62 -4.86 5.07 12.94
CA TYR A 62 -6.09 5.30 13.69
C TYR A 62 -6.27 6.76 14.15
N ARG A 63 -5.23 7.60 14.03
CA ARG A 63 -5.35 9.05 14.23
C ARG A 63 -6.23 9.74 13.20
N LEU A 64 -6.25 9.24 11.96
CA LEU A 64 -7.01 9.86 10.87
C LEU A 64 -8.49 9.46 10.84
N ARG A 65 -8.91 8.56 11.74
CA ARG A 65 -10.26 7.95 11.71
C ARG A 65 -11.42 8.95 11.76
N HIS A 66 -11.21 10.13 12.35
CA HIS A 66 -12.24 11.17 12.47
C HIS A 66 -12.15 12.22 11.37
N ASP A 67 -11.03 12.28 10.65
CA ASP A 67 -10.80 13.24 9.56
C ASP A 67 -11.33 12.69 8.23
N ILE A 68 -11.42 11.37 8.10
CA ILE A 68 -11.93 10.69 6.91
C ILE A 68 -13.42 10.42 7.07
N LEU A 69 -14.22 11.04 6.20
CA LEU A 69 -15.67 10.87 6.20
C LEU A 69 -16.07 9.53 5.55
N PRO A 70 -17.14 8.88 6.05
CA PRO A 70 -17.69 7.70 5.40
C PRO A 70 -18.05 7.97 3.92
N GLY A 71 -17.65 7.05 3.04
CA GLY A 71 -17.88 7.17 1.60
C GLY A 71 -16.85 8.01 0.85
N ALA A 72 -15.76 8.43 1.51
CA ALA A 72 -14.61 9.01 0.83
C ALA A 72 -14.01 8.01 -0.18
N THR A 73 -13.44 8.52 -1.28
CA THR A 73 -12.76 7.69 -2.28
C THR A 73 -11.26 7.80 -2.10
N LEU A 74 -10.57 6.65 -2.05
CA LEU A 74 -9.12 6.56 -1.89
C LEU A 74 -8.41 6.43 -3.24
N TYR A 75 -7.41 7.27 -3.44
CA TYR A 75 -6.58 7.32 -4.63
C TYR A 75 -5.11 7.18 -4.28
N SER A 76 -4.31 6.73 -5.26
CA SER A 76 -2.86 6.81 -5.20
C SER A 76 -2.26 6.96 -6.60
N GLU A 77 -1.07 7.55 -6.68
CA GLU A 77 -0.21 7.55 -7.88
C GLU A 77 1.10 6.79 -7.63
N ASP A 78 1.16 6.05 -6.53
CA ASP A 78 2.39 5.49 -6.00
C ASP A 78 2.79 4.19 -6.72
N ASN A 79 4.04 4.15 -7.20
CA ASN A 79 4.54 3.02 -7.97
C ASN A 79 4.64 1.74 -7.14
N ASN A 80 4.87 1.86 -5.84
CA ASN A 80 4.92 0.71 -4.93
C ASN A 80 3.53 0.10 -4.72
N ILE A 81 2.49 0.94 -4.56
CA ILE A 81 1.09 0.47 -4.48
C ILE A 81 0.66 -0.14 -5.82
N ARG A 82 1.10 0.43 -6.94
CA ARG A 82 0.91 -0.16 -8.27
C ARG A 82 1.57 -1.52 -8.42
N ALA A 83 2.78 -1.71 -7.88
CA ALA A 83 3.46 -3.00 -7.84
C ALA A 83 2.68 -4.02 -7.00
N ILE A 84 2.16 -3.63 -5.84
CA ILE A 84 1.27 -4.47 -5.02
C ILE A 84 0.01 -4.85 -5.83
N ALA A 85 -0.63 -3.91 -6.52
CA ALA A 85 -1.82 -4.20 -7.31
C ALA A 85 -1.57 -5.27 -8.38
N ARG A 86 -0.45 -5.18 -9.12
CA ARG A 86 -0.03 -6.22 -10.06
C ARG A 86 0.19 -7.57 -9.38
N LEU A 87 0.89 -7.59 -8.24
CA LEU A 87 1.15 -8.81 -7.46
C LEU A 87 -0.13 -9.45 -6.91
N SER A 88 -1.16 -8.64 -6.66
CA SER A 88 -2.50 -9.07 -6.25
C SER A 88 -3.37 -9.53 -7.43
N GLY A 89 -2.84 -9.56 -8.65
CA GLY A 89 -3.52 -10.04 -9.86
C GLY A 89 -4.33 -8.98 -10.60
N VAL A 90 -4.19 -7.70 -10.26
CA VAL A 90 -4.82 -6.61 -11.02
C VAL A 90 -4.05 -6.39 -12.32
N ALA A 91 -4.76 -6.44 -13.45
CA ALA A 91 -4.16 -6.21 -14.76
C ALA A 91 -3.61 -4.79 -14.89
N GLU A 92 -2.42 -4.65 -15.46
CA GLU A 92 -1.79 -3.36 -15.70
C GLU A 92 -2.63 -2.49 -16.63
N ASN A 93 -2.97 -1.28 -16.19
CA ASN A 93 -3.78 -0.32 -16.95
C ASN A 93 -3.56 1.10 -16.40
N GLU A 94 -3.82 2.16 -17.17
CA GLU A 94 -3.68 3.56 -16.74
C GLU A 94 -4.39 3.87 -15.42
N GLN A 95 -5.49 3.16 -15.17
CA GLN A 95 -6.18 3.12 -13.90
C GLN A 95 -6.34 1.67 -13.44
N MET A 96 -5.94 1.38 -12.20
CA MET A 96 -6.08 0.08 -11.55
C MET A 96 -6.93 0.24 -10.29
N THR A 97 -7.86 -0.68 -10.05
CA THR A 97 -8.61 -0.74 -8.79
C THR A 97 -8.11 -1.94 -7.99
N LEU A 98 -7.59 -1.68 -6.80
CA LEU A 98 -7.12 -2.71 -5.88
C LEU A 98 -8.07 -2.78 -4.68
N SER A 99 -8.81 -3.88 -4.55
CA SER A 99 -9.73 -4.12 -3.43
C SER A 99 -8.99 -4.50 -2.14
N LEU A 100 -9.56 -4.18 -0.99
CA LEU A 100 -9.08 -4.65 0.32
C LEU A 100 -8.90 -6.17 0.35
N ASP A 101 -9.88 -6.94 -0.11
CA ASP A 101 -9.77 -8.41 -0.17
C ASP A 101 -8.54 -8.90 -0.94
N ALA A 102 -8.10 -8.15 -1.95
CA ALA A 102 -6.92 -8.50 -2.75
C ALA A 102 -5.63 -8.13 -2.03
N VAL A 103 -5.63 -7.02 -1.27
CA VAL A 103 -4.55 -6.67 -0.34
C VAL A 103 -4.43 -7.74 0.74
N GLU A 104 -5.54 -8.15 1.35
CA GLU A 104 -5.57 -9.18 2.40
C GLU A 104 -5.06 -10.53 1.88
N ARG A 105 -5.50 -10.99 0.70
CA ARG A 105 -4.94 -12.21 0.09
C ARG A 105 -3.43 -12.13 -0.18
N THR A 106 -2.92 -10.95 -0.57
CA THR A 106 -1.48 -10.76 -0.76
C THR A 106 -0.75 -10.73 0.58
N PHE A 107 -1.38 -10.22 1.64
CA PHE A 107 -0.87 -10.29 3.00
C PHE A 107 -0.86 -11.72 3.55
N ASP A 108 -1.88 -12.54 3.26
CA ASP A 108 -1.90 -13.96 3.63
C ASP A 108 -0.73 -14.73 2.99
N ARG A 109 -0.40 -14.41 1.73
CA ARG A 109 0.79 -14.96 1.05
C ARG A 109 2.09 -14.53 1.75
N LEU A 110 2.18 -13.27 2.17
CA LEU A 110 3.32 -12.79 2.98
C LEU A 110 3.39 -13.53 4.32
N ALA A 111 2.26 -13.78 4.98
CA ALA A 111 2.21 -14.54 6.23
C ALA A 111 2.74 -15.97 6.05
N LEU A 112 2.43 -16.64 4.94
CA LEU A 112 3.02 -17.96 4.62
C LEU A 112 4.56 -17.88 4.53
N VAL A 113 5.10 -16.80 3.96
CA VAL A 113 6.54 -16.59 3.82
C VAL A 113 7.21 -16.30 5.16
N ILE A 114 6.59 -15.45 5.99
CA ILE A 114 7.01 -15.18 7.37
C ILE A 114 7.04 -16.48 8.20
N ASN A 115 6.13 -17.42 7.92
CA ASN A 115 6.09 -18.74 8.56
C ASN A 115 7.00 -19.80 7.89
N GLY A 116 7.94 -19.37 7.04
CA GLY A 116 9.02 -20.21 6.51
C GLY A 116 8.78 -20.77 5.10
N ARG A 117 7.71 -20.39 4.40
CA ARG A 117 7.58 -20.71 2.97
C ARG A 117 8.53 -19.84 2.14
N PRO A 118 9.22 -20.36 1.10
CA PRO A 118 10.05 -19.52 0.25
C PRO A 118 9.24 -18.44 -0.51
N ALA A 119 9.71 -17.20 -0.50
CA ALA A 119 9.05 -16.07 -1.18
C ALA A 119 8.79 -16.31 -2.68
N SER A 120 9.72 -17.01 -3.34
CA SER A 120 9.59 -17.37 -4.76
C SER A 120 8.41 -18.31 -5.06
N PHE A 121 8.00 -19.14 -4.10
CA PHE A 121 6.84 -20.03 -4.27
C PHE A 121 5.54 -19.27 -4.14
N GLU A 122 5.53 -18.24 -3.29
CA GLU A 122 4.40 -17.33 -3.17
C GLU A 122 4.43 -16.24 -4.24
N GLY A 123 5.51 -16.07 -5.01
CA GLY A 123 5.60 -15.04 -6.05
C GLY A 123 5.58 -13.62 -5.49
N ILE A 124 6.15 -13.41 -4.29
CA ILE A 124 6.25 -12.09 -3.65
C ILE A 124 7.73 -11.68 -3.50
N PRO A 125 8.04 -10.37 -3.47
CA PRO A 125 9.38 -9.89 -3.13
C PRO A 125 9.79 -10.30 -1.71
N ASP A 126 11.08 -10.55 -1.52
CA ASP A 126 11.69 -10.89 -0.24
C ASP A 126 12.10 -9.66 0.59
N GLY A 127 12.11 -8.47 -0.02
CA GLY A 127 12.53 -7.22 0.62
C GLY A 127 11.58 -6.74 1.73
N ASN A 128 12.15 -6.33 2.85
CA ASN A 128 11.39 -5.82 4.00
C ASN A 128 10.61 -4.53 3.68
N ASP A 129 11.08 -3.71 2.73
CA ASP A 129 10.35 -2.52 2.27
C ASP A 129 9.01 -2.90 1.62
N PHE A 130 8.95 -4.01 0.87
CA PHE A 130 7.69 -4.52 0.33
C PHE A 130 6.74 -4.97 1.44
N ALA A 131 7.25 -5.72 2.43
CA ALA A 131 6.46 -6.15 3.59
C ALA A 131 5.89 -4.95 4.36
N ALA A 132 6.71 -3.90 4.57
CA ALA A 132 6.30 -2.67 5.23
C ALA A 132 5.26 -1.88 4.42
N THR A 133 5.46 -1.69 3.10
CA THR A 133 4.46 -1.01 2.26
C THR A 133 3.13 -1.76 2.25
N LEU A 134 3.16 -3.10 2.11
CA LEU A 134 1.94 -3.92 2.12
C LEU A 134 1.22 -3.84 3.47
N LEU A 135 1.96 -3.88 4.57
CA LEU A 135 1.43 -3.71 5.91
C LEU A 135 0.75 -2.34 6.07
N ILE A 136 1.44 -1.24 5.76
CA ILE A 136 0.89 0.12 5.87
C ILE A 136 -0.38 0.26 5.03
N LEU A 137 -0.37 -0.23 3.79
CA LEU A 137 -1.55 -0.20 2.92
C LEU A 137 -2.72 -1.01 3.49
N ARG A 138 -2.46 -2.22 4.01
CA ARG A 138 -3.47 -3.08 4.62
C ARG A 138 -4.13 -2.38 5.79
N GLU A 139 -3.34 -1.93 6.77
CA GLU A 139 -3.89 -1.30 7.98
C GLU A 139 -4.63 0.00 7.64
N PHE A 140 -4.09 0.80 6.72
CA PHE A 140 -4.76 2.02 6.26
C PHE A 140 -6.14 1.72 5.69
N MET A 141 -6.24 0.78 4.74
CA MET A 141 -7.52 0.44 4.12
C MET A 141 -8.48 -0.22 5.11
N HIS A 142 -8.00 -1.16 5.93
CA HIS A 142 -8.82 -1.92 6.86
C HIS A 142 -9.39 -1.03 7.97
N HIS A 143 -8.55 -0.26 8.67
CA HIS A 143 -8.98 0.55 9.82
C HIS A 143 -9.76 1.80 9.41
N LEU A 144 -9.48 2.38 8.24
CA LEU A 144 -10.20 3.55 7.73
C LEU A 144 -11.36 3.15 6.78
N GLN A 145 -11.67 1.85 6.71
CA GLN A 145 -12.83 1.27 6.04
C GLN A 145 -12.91 1.54 4.54
N PHE A 146 -11.77 1.59 3.85
CA PHE A 146 -11.73 1.64 2.40
C PHE A 146 -11.80 0.23 1.81
N SER A 147 -12.86 -0.04 1.06
CA SER A 147 -13.01 -1.31 0.34
C SER A 147 -12.07 -1.44 -0.87
N GLU A 148 -11.58 -0.33 -1.40
CA GLU A 148 -10.69 -0.27 -2.55
C GLU A 148 -9.85 1.00 -2.59
N ILE A 149 -8.74 0.94 -3.33
CA ILE A 149 -7.93 2.08 -3.74
C ILE A 149 -7.84 2.15 -5.26
N VAL A 150 -8.02 3.35 -5.81
CA VAL A 150 -7.87 3.63 -7.24
C VAL A 150 -6.46 4.17 -7.51
N ILE A 151 -5.65 3.38 -8.20
CA ILE A 151 -4.30 3.78 -8.60
C ILE A 151 -4.35 4.41 -9.99
N LYS A 152 -3.88 5.65 -10.10
CA LYS A 152 -3.72 6.40 -11.35
C LYS A 152 -2.25 6.43 -11.75
N GLY A 153 -1.96 6.63 -13.04
CA GLY A 153 -0.59 6.79 -13.53
C GLY A 153 -0.12 5.67 -14.45
N ALA A 154 1.03 5.87 -15.07
CA ALA A 154 1.28 5.43 -16.44
C ALA A 154 1.34 3.91 -16.65
N LYS A 155 0.51 3.47 -17.61
CA LYS A 155 0.88 2.42 -18.55
C LYS A 155 2.20 2.85 -19.21
N PHE A 156 3.28 2.10 -19.05
CA PHE A 156 4.53 2.35 -19.78
C PHE A 156 4.24 2.18 -21.29
N GLU A 157 4.03 3.27 -22.02
CA GLU A 157 4.18 3.26 -23.47
C GLU A 157 5.67 3.28 -23.77
N ILE A 158 6.20 2.16 -24.26
CA ILE A 158 7.49 2.18 -24.96
C ILE A 158 7.27 3.08 -26.17
N GLN A 159 7.82 4.30 -26.13
CA GLN A 159 8.03 5.06 -27.36
C GLN A 159 8.92 4.20 -28.25
N GLY A 160 8.27 3.46 -29.15
CA GLY A 160 8.93 2.77 -30.23
C GLY A 160 9.74 3.81 -30.98
N GLN A 161 11.06 3.74 -30.86
CA GLN A 161 11.93 4.38 -31.82
C GLN A 161 11.63 3.72 -33.18
N HIS A 162 10.73 4.35 -33.92
CA HIS A 162 10.61 4.11 -35.34
C HIS A 162 11.96 4.44 -35.96
N SER A 163 12.71 3.39 -36.26
CA SER A 163 13.71 3.44 -37.31
C SER A 163 12.99 3.83 -38.59
N THR A 164 13.34 4.99 -39.13
CA THR A 164 13.11 5.30 -40.55
C THR A 164 14.38 5.90 -41.12
N ASN A 165 15.09 5.02 -41.83
CA ASN A 165 15.88 5.21 -43.06
C ASN A 165 16.96 6.29 -43.10
#